data_AF-A0A7X1V4W9-F1
#
_entry.id   AF-A0A7X1V4W9-F1
#
_cell.length_a   1.000
_cell.length_b   1.000
_cell.length_c   1.000
_cell.angle_alpha   90.00
_cell.angle_beta   90.00
_cell.angle_gamma   90.00
#
_symmetry.space_group_name_H-M   'P 1'
#
loop_
_entity.id
_entity.type
_entity.pdbx_description
1 polymer ?
#
loop_
_entity_poly.entity_id
_entity_poly.type
_entity_poly.pdbx_seq_one_letter_code
_entity_poly.pdbx_strand_id
1 'polypeptide(L)'
;MNVKKNFFQRTFNITVTLLMYSLFFLCLTIGLRLLQDLIANAQSTYLSHLFEAIKQWASKGEYYTKTLAILLPLIAAFIIIIELILRLLYDTPINYFKSAYQTIRLAQFLRQDENSQLAFSIDNSSTVTRFNPILRKFNRATSKCVVDVRKDSVTIVIKYPKTQQAQKLLRDMESYIKEEISSRNPDYYFSAPNRKGNKLWFKSTKR
;
A
#
# COMPACT_ATOMS: atom_id res chain seq x y z
N MET A 1 25.91 13.77 5.56
CA MET A 1 25.25 12.66 6.29
C MET A 1 24.24 11.91 5.40
N ASN A 2 24.52 10.65 5.06
CA ASN A 2 23.63 9.79 4.27
C ASN A 2 22.38 9.40 5.08
N VAL A 3 21.19 9.77 4.61
CA VAL A 3 19.94 9.41 5.29
C VAL A 3 19.53 8.01 4.86
N LYS A 4 19.87 7.02 5.68
CA LYS A 4 19.54 5.60 5.44
C LYS A 4 18.17 5.30 6.05
N LYS A 5 17.31 4.62 5.28
CA LYS A 5 16.04 4.08 5.81
C LYS A 5 16.31 3.07 6.92
N ASN A 6 15.55 3.15 8.01
CA ASN A 6 15.52 2.11 9.04
C ASN A 6 14.73 0.86 8.57
N PHE A 7 14.66 -0.16 9.42
CA PHE A 7 14.01 -1.43 9.10
C PHE A 7 12.53 -1.22 8.75
N PHE A 8 11.73 -0.64 9.64
CA PHE A 8 10.34 -0.25 9.39
C PHE A 8 10.10 0.43 8.04
N GLN A 9 10.86 1.47 7.71
CA GLN A 9 10.71 2.23 6.46
C GLN A 9 11.04 1.43 5.18
N ARG A 10 11.77 0.33 5.31
CA ARG A 10 12.07 -0.60 4.22
C ARG A 10 11.00 -1.67 4.10
N THR A 11 10.55 -2.20 5.23
CA THR A 11 9.72 -3.40 5.28
C THR A 11 8.23 -3.11 5.28
N PHE A 12 7.77 -1.97 5.82
CA PHE A 12 6.33 -1.68 5.97
C PHE A 12 5.52 -1.88 4.68
N ASN A 13 5.95 -1.23 3.58
CA ASN A 13 5.25 -1.37 2.28
C ASN A 13 5.32 -2.81 1.73
N ILE A 14 6.40 -3.55 2.03
CA ILE A 14 6.54 -4.96 1.64
C ILE A 14 5.54 -5.80 2.43
N THR A 15 5.48 -5.62 3.76
CA THR A 15 4.51 -6.28 4.64
C THR A 15 3.08 -6.03 4.20
N VAL A 16 2.69 -4.78 3.94
CA VAL A 16 1.35 -4.45 3.43
C VAL A 16 1.08 -5.14 2.09
N THR A 17 2.05 -5.14 1.17
CA THR A 17 1.90 -5.80 -0.13
C THR A 17 1.72 -7.33 0.03
N LEU A 18 2.49 -7.96 0.90
CA LEU A 18 2.37 -9.40 1.19
C LEU A 18 0.99 -9.75 1.76
N LEU A 19 0.48 -8.94 2.69
CA LEU A 19 -0.86 -9.13 3.26
C LEU A 19 -1.96 -8.95 2.22
N MET A 20 -1.85 -7.95 1.34
CA MET A 20 -2.81 -7.74 0.24
C MET A 20 -2.84 -8.93 -0.74
N TYR A 21 -1.67 -9.45 -1.13
CA TYR A 21 -1.62 -10.64 -1.98
C TYR A 21 -2.11 -11.91 -1.27
N SER A 22 -1.83 -12.06 0.03
CA SER A 22 -2.39 -13.16 0.84
C SER A 22 -3.91 -13.15 0.79
N LEU A 23 -4.54 -11.98 1.01
CA LEU A 23 -5.99 -11.85 0.93
C LEU A 23 -6.52 -12.16 -0.47
N PHE A 24 -5.84 -11.68 -1.52
CA PHE A 24 -6.20 -11.98 -2.90
C PHE A 24 -6.19 -13.50 -3.18
N PHE A 25 -5.13 -14.20 -2.77
CA PHE A 25 -5.04 -15.66 -2.95
C PHE A 25 -6.05 -16.42 -2.10
N LEU A 26 -6.40 -15.92 -0.91
CA LEU A 26 -7.47 -16.48 -0.10
C LEU A 26 -8.82 -16.40 -0.82
N CYS A 27 -9.18 -15.22 -1.36
CA CYS A 27 -10.40 -15.04 -2.14
C CYS A 27 -10.41 -15.97 -3.36
N LEU A 28 -9.28 -16.10 -4.06
CA LEU A 28 -9.16 -16.96 -5.23
C LEU A 28 -9.29 -18.45 -4.86
N THR A 29 -8.73 -18.88 -3.71
CA THR A 29 -8.90 -20.23 -3.18
C THR A 29 -10.38 -20.55 -2.94
N ILE A 30 -11.12 -19.62 -2.30
CA ILE A 30 -12.55 -19.76 -2.07
C ILE A 30 -13.30 -19.85 -3.40
N GLY A 31 -12.99 -18.98 -4.37
CA GLY A 31 -13.61 -18.99 -5.69
C GLY A 31 -13.41 -20.31 -6.44
N LEU A 32 -12.21 -20.90 -6.37
CA LEU A 32 -11.91 -22.19 -6.99
C LEU A 32 -12.63 -23.35 -6.32
N ARG A 33 -12.81 -23.30 -4.99
CA ARG A 33 -13.61 -24.29 -4.27
C ARG A 33 -15.08 -24.21 -4.65
N LEU A 34 -15.66 -23.00 -4.67
CA LEU A 34 -17.04 -22.79 -5.09
C LEU A 34 -17.28 -23.26 -6.53
N LEU A 35 -16.31 -23.03 -7.43
CA LEU A 35 -16.39 -23.53 -8.80
C LEU A 35 -16.46 -25.07 -8.84
N GLN A 36 -15.63 -25.75 -8.05
CA GLN A 36 -15.65 -27.21 -7.97
C GLN A 36 -17.00 -27.73 -7.44
N ASP A 37 -17.55 -27.10 -6.40
CA ASP A 37 -18.84 -27.46 -5.82
C ASP A 37 -20.00 -27.26 -6.82
N LEU A 38 -19.97 -26.15 -7.57
CA LEU A 38 -20.96 -25.87 -8.62
C LEU A 38 -20.91 -26.93 -9.73
N ILE A 39 -19.71 -27.31 -10.18
CA ILE A 39 -19.54 -28.34 -11.22
C ILE A 39 -19.98 -29.72 -10.70
N ALA A 40 -19.71 -30.04 -9.44
CA ALA A 40 -20.17 -31.29 -8.84
C ALA A 40 -21.71 -31.40 -8.82
N ASN A 41 -22.40 -30.27 -8.62
CA ASN A 41 -23.86 -30.20 -8.58
C ASN A 41 -24.53 -30.11 -9.96
N ALA A 42 -23.84 -29.61 -10.99
CA ALA A 42 -24.40 -29.33 -12.32
C ALA A 42 -24.63 -30.57 -13.22
N GLN A 43 -24.81 -31.77 -12.64
CA GLN A 43 -24.89 -33.09 -13.28
C GLN A 43 -25.32 -33.05 -14.77
N SER A 44 -24.35 -33.19 -15.69
CA SER A 44 -24.58 -33.22 -17.14
C SER A 44 -23.76 -34.32 -17.79
N THR A 45 -24.44 -35.25 -18.46
CA THR A 45 -23.81 -36.38 -19.15
C THR A 45 -23.02 -35.94 -20.39
N TYR A 46 -23.52 -34.93 -21.11
CA TYR A 46 -22.90 -34.41 -22.34
C TYR A 46 -21.62 -33.61 -22.09
N LEU A 47 -21.58 -32.84 -21.00
CA LEU A 47 -20.43 -32.00 -20.63
C LEU A 47 -19.47 -32.67 -19.64
N SER A 48 -19.70 -33.95 -19.31
CA SER A 48 -18.96 -34.70 -18.28
C SER A 48 -17.44 -34.61 -18.42
N HIS A 49 -16.89 -34.84 -19.62
CA HIS A 49 -15.45 -34.74 -19.88
C HIS A 49 -14.90 -33.32 -19.68
N LEU A 50 -15.65 -32.29 -20.08
CA LEU A 50 -15.25 -30.89 -19.88
C LEU A 50 -15.28 -30.52 -18.40
N PHE A 51 -16.31 -30.96 -17.67
CA PHE A 51 -16.44 -30.75 -16.23
C PHE A 51 -15.32 -31.43 -15.45
N GLU A 52 -14.94 -32.66 -15.81
CA GLU A 52 -13.80 -33.33 -15.19
C GLU A 52 -12.48 -32.60 -15.47
N ALA A 53 -12.26 -32.13 -16.71
CA ALA A 53 -11.08 -31.33 -17.02
C ALA A 53 -11.04 -30.04 -16.17
N ILE A 54 -12.14 -29.30 -16.09
CA ILE A 54 -12.22 -28.05 -15.30
C ILE A 54 -11.98 -28.35 -13.81
N LYS A 55 -12.56 -29.40 -13.24
CA LYS A 55 -12.30 -29.80 -11.84
C LYS A 55 -10.82 -30.10 -11.60
N GLN A 56 -10.15 -30.80 -12.51
CA GLN A 56 -8.72 -31.10 -12.38
C GLN A 56 -7.84 -29.84 -12.41
N TRP A 57 -8.16 -28.88 -13.27
CA TRP A 57 -7.45 -27.60 -13.29
C TRP A 57 -7.76 -26.75 -12.05
N ALA A 58 -9.02 -26.72 -11.63
CA ALA A 58 -9.47 -25.99 -10.45
C ALA A 58 -8.83 -26.54 -9.16
N SER A 59 -8.72 -27.87 -9.01
CA SER A 59 -8.10 -28.49 -7.83
C SER A 59 -6.60 -28.22 -7.74
N LYS A 60 -5.88 -28.29 -8.87
CA LYS A 60 -4.47 -27.85 -8.94
C LYS A 60 -4.35 -26.38 -8.57
N GLY A 61 -5.23 -25.53 -9.12
CA GLY A 61 -5.29 -24.11 -8.78
C GLY A 61 -5.53 -23.87 -7.29
N GLU A 62 -6.51 -24.56 -6.68
CA GLU A 62 -6.84 -24.45 -5.25
C GLU A 62 -5.61 -24.81 -4.41
N TYR A 63 -4.91 -25.89 -4.75
CA TYR A 63 -3.71 -26.31 -4.03
C TYR A 63 -2.61 -25.23 -3.99
N TYR A 64 -2.24 -24.68 -5.16
CA TYR A 64 -1.20 -23.65 -5.23
C TYR A 64 -1.62 -22.35 -4.55
N THR A 65 -2.88 -21.95 -4.75
CA THR A 65 -3.39 -20.67 -4.25
C THR A 65 -3.59 -20.70 -2.75
N LYS A 66 -4.05 -21.84 -2.19
CA LYS A 66 -4.07 -22.11 -0.76
C LYS A 66 -2.68 -22.07 -0.15
N THR A 67 -1.69 -22.70 -0.80
CA THR A 67 -0.30 -22.71 -0.33
C THR A 67 0.25 -21.28 -0.25
N LEU A 68 0.02 -20.47 -1.28
CA LEU A 68 0.42 -19.06 -1.30
C LEU A 68 -0.33 -18.22 -0.25
N ALA A 69 -1.63 -18.48 -0.07
CA ALA A 69 -2.45 -17.80 0.92
C ALA A 69 -1.94 -18.02 2.36
N ILE A 70 -1.29 -19.16 2.64
CA ILE A 70 -0.68 -19.48 3.93
C ILE A 70 0.77 -18.97 4.04
N LEU A 71 1.58 -19.12 2.99
CA LEU A 71 3.01 -18.80 3.04
C LEU A 71 3.29 -17.29 3.09
N LEU A 72 2.54 -16.48 2.32
CA LEU A 72 2.70 -15.03 2.31
C LEU A 72 2.46 -14.35 3.67
N PRO A 73 1.39 -14.64 4.42
CA PRO A 73 1.18 -14.04 5.74
C PRO A 73 2.17 -14.55 6.78
N LEU A 74 2.70 -15.79 6.65
CA LEU A 74 3.80 -16.26 7.51
C LEU A 74 5.06 -15.41 7.33
N ILE A 75 5.45 -15.11 6.08
CA ILE A 75 6.57 -14.22 5.79
C ILE A 75 6.29 -12.82 6.34
N ALA A 76 5.08 -12.30 6.14
CA ALA A 76 4.69 -10.99 6.68
C ALA A 76 4.78 -10.96 8.21
N ALA A 77 4.30 -12.00 8.89
CA ALA A 77 4.36 -12.14 10.34
C ALA A 77 5.81 -12.17 10.84
N PHE A 78 6.69 -12.91 10.17
CA PHE A 78 8.12 -12.95 10.53
C PHE A 78 8.76 -11.55 10.46
N ILE A 79 8.47 -10.78 9.40
CA ILE A 79 8.96 -9.40 9.26
C ILE A 79 8.42 -8.50 10.39
N ILE A 80 7.14 -8.64 10.75
CA ILE A 80 6.52 -7.87 11.83
C ILE A 80 7.16 -8.21 13.17
N ILE A 81 7.37 -9.50 13.46
CA ILE A 81 8.00 -9.98 14.70
C ILE A 81 9.40 -9.39 14.85
N ILE A 82 10.23 -9.43 13.79
CA ILE A 82 11.57 -8.83 13.82
C ILE A 82 11.50 -7.33 14.17
N GLU A 83 10.60 -6.57 13.54
CA GLU A 83 10.46 -5.13 13.82
C GLU A 83 9.93 -4.88 15.24
N LEU A 84 9.02 -5.71 15.76
CA LEU A 84 8.53 -5.61 17.14
C LEU A 84 9.64 -5.90 18.16
N ILE A 85 10.49 -6.90 17.90
CA ILE A 85 11.67 -7.19 18.73
C ILE A 85 12.64 -6.00 18.70
N LEU A 86 12.93 -5.45 17.51
CA LEU A 86 13.78 -4.26 17.39
C LEU A 86 13.21 -3.06 18.18
N ARG A 87 11.88 -2.87 18.16
CA ARG A 87 11.23 -1.82 18.95
C ARG A 87 11.19 -2.14 20.43
N LEU A 88 11.14 -3.40 20.84
CA LEU A 88 11.25 -3.76 22.25
C LEU A 88 12.64 -3.43 22.81
N LEU A 89 13.68 -3.63 22.01
CA LEU A 89 15.08 -3.37 22.39
C LEU A 89 15.45 -1.88 22.37
N TYR A 90 14.91 -1.10 21.43
CA TYR A 90 15.39 0.26 21.14
C TYR A 90 14.30 1.36 21.15
N ASP A 91 13.03 1.02 21.35
CA ASP A 91 11.90 1.98 21.29
C ASP A 91 10.70 1.46 22.13
N THR A 92 9.46 1.77 21.75
CA THR A 92 8.25 1.20 22.34
C THR A 92 7.46 0.43 21.28
N PRO A 93 7.01 -0.81 21.54
CA PRO A 93 6.21 -1.58 20.57
C PRO A 93 4.93 -0.86 20.12
N ILE A 94 4.31 -0.06 20.98
CA ILE A 94 3.12 0.72 20.64
C ILE A 94 3.37 1.73 19.51
N ASN A 95 4.63 2.21 19.37
CA ASN A 95 5.02 3.10 18.30
C ASN A 95 4.97 2.41 16.92
N TYR A 96 5.01 1.07 16.86
CA TYR A 96 4.76 0.33 15.62
C TYR A 96 3.37 0.62 15.08
N PHE A 97 2.36 0.46 15.94
CA PHE A 97 0.97 0.68 15.56
C PHE A 97 0.69 2.16 15.27
N LYS A 98 1.27 3.08 16.04
CA LYS A 98 1.21 4.53 15.74
C LYS A 98 1.81 4.84 14.36
N SER A 99 2.98 4.29 14.05
CA SER A 99 3.64 4.43 12.75
C SER A 99 2.77 3.89 11.61
N ALA A 100 2.19 2.70 11.78
CA ALA A 100 1.31 2.09 10.79
C ALA A 100 0.05 2.94 10.55
N TYR A 101 -0.63 3.36 11.63
CA TYR A 101 -1.83 4.19 11.55
C TYR A 101 -1.56 5.55 10.88
N GLN A 102 -0.49 6.25 11.30
CA GLN A 102 -0.13 7.53 10.70
C GLN A 102 0.31 7.38 9.24
N THR A 103 0.96 6.25 8.87
CA THR A 103 1.31 5.97 7.48
C THR A 103 0.07 5.84 6.60
N ILE A 104 -0.92 5.06 7.04
CA ILE A 104 -2.18 4.87 6.29
C ILE A 104 -2.90 6.22 6.13
N ARG A 105 -2.99 7.01 7.21
CA ARG A 105 -3.72 8.27 7.19
C ARG A 105 -3.00 9.34 6.37
N LEU A 106 -1.67 9.39 6.39
CA LEU A 106 -0.89 10.24 5.49
C LEU A 106 -1.05 9.81 4.02
N ALA A 107 -1.07 8.51 3.74
CA ALA A 107 -1.29 8.01 2.38
C ALA A 107 -2.69 8.39 1.85
N GLN A 108 -3.71 8.39 2.72
CA GLN A 108 -5.06 8.88 2.39
C GLN A 108 -5.07 10.38 2.14
N PHE A 109 -4.45 11.18 3.00
CA PHE A 109 -4.34 12.64 2.84
C PHE A 109 -3.62 13.03 1.53
N LEU A 110 -2.57 12.30 1.17
CA LEU A 110 -1.83 12.53 -0.07
C LEU A 110 -2.55 12.03 -1.32
N ARG A 111 -3.67 11.31 -1.20
CA ARG A 111 -4.40 10.81 -2.36
C ARG A 111 -5.15 11.97 -3.00
N GLN A 112 -4.86 12.23 -4.27
CA GLN A 112 -5.56 13.24 -5.08
C GLN A 112 -6.67 12.55 -5.84
N ASP A 113 -7.87 13.12 -5.83
CA ASP A 113 -9.00 12.54 -6.54
C ASP A 113 -8.74 12.56 -8.05
N GLU A 114 -8.79 11.37 -8.66
CA GLU A 114 -8.48 11.19 -10.09
C GLU A 114 -9.61 11.64 -11.02
N ASN A 115 -10.73 12.09 -10.42
CA ASN A 115 -11.86 12.69 -11.11
C ASN A 115 -11.46 14.09 -11.57
N SER A 116 -10.62 14.17 -12.60
CA SER A 116 -10.59 15.38 -13.42
C SER A 116 -12.01 15.64 -13.90
N GLN A 117 -12.48 16.85 -13.66
CA GLN A 117 -13.72 17.42 -14.19
C GLN A 117 -14.12 16.73 -15.50
N LEU A 118 -15.36 16.24 -15.56
CA LEU A 118 -16.01 15.81 -16.79
C LEU A 118 -15.83 16.93 -17.81
N ALA A 119 -14.83 16.82 -18.68
CA ALA A 119 -14.73 17.70 -19.83
C ALA A 119 -15.85 17.23 -20.76
N PHE A 120 -17.04 17.82 -20.59
CA PHE A 120 -18.13 17.70 -21.54
C PHE A 120 -17.66 18.33 -22.85
N SER A 121 -17.06 17.53 -23.74
CA SER A 121 -17.01 17.88 -25.16
C SER A 121 -18.43 17.73 -25.70
N ILE A 122 -19.01 18.82 -26.19
CA ILE A 122 -20.39 18.92 -26.69
C ILE A 122 -20.62 17.98 -27.89
N ASP A 123 -19.57 17.47 -28.52
CA ASP A 123 -19.68 16.55 -29.65
C ASP A 123 -19.30 15.11 -29.27
N ASN A 124 -20.29 14.21 -29.39
CA ASN A 124 -20.19 12.75 -29.49
C ASN A 124 -20.09 11.93 -28.17
N SER A 125 -21.26 11.64 -27.60
CA SER A 125 -21.77 10.31 -27.17
C SER A 125 -20.81 9.22 -26.66
N SER A 126 -19.73 9.57 -25.96
CA SER A 126 -18.96 8.61 -25.17
C SER A 126 -18.35 9.31 -23.96
N THR A 127 -18.87 9.00 -22.77
CA THR A 127 -18.24 9.37 -21.50
C THR A 127 -16.94 8.58 -21.34
N VAL A 128 -15.87 9.02 -22.01
CA VAL A 128 -14.53 8.53 -21.75
C VAL A 128 -14.05 9.25 -20.49
N THR A 129 -14.13 8.58 -19.33
CA THR A 129 -13.41 9.00 -18.12
C THR A 129 -11.92 9.03 -18.43
N ARG A 130 -11.42 10.18 -18.88
CA ARG A 130 -10.00 10.40 -19.11
C ARG A 130 -9.33 10.59 -17.75
N PHE A 131 -8.88 9.48 -17.16
CA PHE A 131 -8.05 9.51 -15.95
C PHE A 131 -6.86 10.44 -16.16
N ASN A 132 -6.68 11.42 -15.29
CA ASN A 132 -5.53 12.30 -15.38
C ASN A 132 -4.24 11.50 -15.12
N PRO A 133 -3.37 11.28 -16.13
CA PRO A 133 -2.18 10.45 -15.98
C PRO A 133 -1.17 11.05 -14.99
N ILE A 134 -1.26 12.34 -14.70
CA ILE A 134 -0.43 13.06 -13.72
C ILE A 134 -0.84 12.63 -12.31
N LEU A 135 -2.14 12.69 -11.99
CA LEU A 135 -2.67 12.32 -10.68
C LEU A 135 -2.44 10.85 -10.38
N ARG A 136 -2.65 9.97 -11.36
CA ARG A 136 -2.33 8.54 -11.22
C ARG A 136 -0.85 8.30 -10.90
N LYS A 137 0.06 9.00 -11.58
CA LYS A 137 1.52 8.90 -11.31
C LYS A 137 1.88 9.48 -9.94
N PHE A 138 1.21 10.54 -9.52
CA PHE A 138 1.35 11.16 -8.21
C PHE A 138 0.90 10.20 -7.10
N ASN A 139 -0.35 9.72 -7.15
CA ASN A 139 -0.95 8.77 -6.20
C ASN A 139 -0.12 7.48 -6.08
N ARG A 140 0.39 6.95 -7.18
CA ARG A 140 1.27 5.77 -7.17
C ARG A 140 2.61 6.01 -6.46
N ALA A 141 3.11 7.24 -6.48
CA ALA A 141 4.33 7.60 -5.76
C ALA A 141 4.04 7.85 -4.28
N THR A 142 3.04 8.69 -3.97
CA THR A 142 2.71 9.10 -2.60
C THR A 142 2.11 7.98 -1.74
N SER A 143 1.40 7.01 -2.34
CA SER A 143 0.95 5.78 -1.66
C SER A 143 2.08 4.94 -1.06
N LYS A 144 3.34 5.16 -1.48
CA LYS A 144 4.52 4.50 -0.91
C LYS A 144 5.17 5.29 0.23
N CYS A 145 4.47 6.30 0.76
CA CYS A 145 4.94 7.03 1.92
C CYS A 145 5.01 6.13 3.17
N VAL A 146 5.89 6.48 4.09
CA VAL A 146 6.01 5.80 5.39
C VAL A 146 6.28 6.83 6.46
N VAL A 147 5.52 6.77 7.54
CA VAL A 147 5.71 7.55 8.77
C VAL A 147 6.26 6.60 9.83
N ASP A 148 7.46 6.87 10.31
CA ASP A 148 8.05 6.14 11.44
C ASP A 148 8.08 7.03 12.67
N VAL A 149 7.21 6.72 13.63
CA VAL A 149 7.16 7.33 14.94
C VAL A 149 8.06 6.53 15.87
N ARG A 150 8.97 7.22 16.57
CA ARG A 150 9.81 6.70 17.65
C ARG A 150 9.75 7.64 18.85
N LYS A 151 10.21 7.18 20.00
CA LYS A 151 10.21 7.97 21.25
C LYS A 151 10.73 9.40 21.07
N ASP A 152 11.87 9.57 20.39
CA ASP A 152 12.56 10.87 20.32
C ASP A 152 12.48 11.56 18.95
N SER A 153 11.94 10.88 17.94
CA SER A 153 11.81 11.45 16.60
C SER A 153 10.69 10.81 15.79
N VAL A 154 10.08 11.61 14.93
CA VAL A 154 9.21 11.14 13.85
C VAL A 154 9.90 11.40 12.52
N THR A 155 10.07 10.36 11.71
CA THR A 155 10.66 10.46 10.36
C THR A 155 9.66 10.01 9.31
N ILE A 156 9.39 10.88 8.35
CA ILE A 156 8.50 10.59 7.23
C ILE A 156 9.32 10.49 5.95
N VAL A 157 8.98 9.51 5.12
CA VAL A 157 9.59 9.28 3.81
C VAL A 157 8.50 9.23 2.77
N ILE A 158 8.52 10.15 1.81
CA ILE A 158 7.61 10.14 0.66
C ILE A 158 8.43 9.84 -0.59
N LYS A 159 7.94 8.96 -1.46
CA LYS A 159 8.61 8.70 -2.74
C LYS A 159 8.38 9.89 -3.67
N TYR A 160 9.45 10.44 -4.21
CA TYR A 160 9.38 11.57 -5.12
C TYR A 160 8.86 11.11 -6.50
N PRO A 161 7.82 11.74 -7.06
CA PRO A 161 7.29 11.40 -8.38
C PRO A 161 8.35 11.56 -9.48
N LYS A 162 8.23 10.76 -10.56
CA LYS A 162 9.20 10.80 -11.67
C LYS A 162 8.97 11.95 -12.65
N THR A 163 7.71 12.35 -12.86
CA THR A 163 7.32 13.35 -13.85
C THR A 163 7.27 14.75 -13.25
N GLN A 164 7.74 15.76 -13.98
CA GLN A 164 7.82 17.15 -13.51
C GLN A 164 6.48 17.68 -12.98
N GLN A 165 5.37 17.44 -13.69
CA GLN A 165 4.04 17.89 -13.25
C GLN A 165 3.63 17.29 -11.89
N ALA A 166 3.90 16.00 -11.66
CA ALA A 166 3.64 15.37 -10.36
C ALA A 166 4.63 15.82 -9.28
N GLN A 167 5.86 16.21 -9.66
CA GLN A 167 6.81 16.81 -8.72
C GLN A 167 6.38 18.22 -8.30
N LYS A 168 5.86 19.02 -9.23
CA LYS A 168 5.28 20.34 -8.93
C LYS A 168 4.14 20.20 -7.93
N LEU A 169 3.19 19.29 -8.21
CA LEU A 169 2.10 18.98 -7.28
C LEU A 169 2.59 18.57 -5.89
N LEU A 170 3.65 17.75 -5.79
CA LEU A 170 4.21 17.39 -4.49
C LEU A 170 4.76 18.61 -3.75
N ARG A 171 5.47 19.50 -4.45
CA ARG A 171 6.04 20.73 -3.86
C ARG A 171 4.95 21.66 -3.35
N ASP A 172 3.89 21.84 -4.14
CA ASP A 172 2.75 22.67 -3.76
C ASP A 172 2.05 22.11 -2.51
N MET A 173 2.13 20.80 -2.27
CA MET A 173 1.59 20.13 -1.09
C MET A 173 2.52 20.12 0.14
N GLU A 174 3.79 20.53 0.02
CA GLU A 174 4.78 20.37 1.11
C GLU A 174 4.40 21.12 2.40
N SER A 175 3.80 22.30 2.28
CA SER A 175 3.31 23.09 3.43
C SER A 175 2.17 22.36 4.14
N TYR A 176 1.15 21.91 3.39
CA TYR A 176 0.01 21.17 3.93
C TYR A 176 0.43 19.83 4.54
N ILE A 177 1.39 19.14 3.93
CA ILE A 177 1.97 17.92 4.51
C ILE A 177 2.63 18.23 5.85
N LYS A 178 3.42 19.31 5.93
CA LYS A 178 4.09 19.71 7.17
C LYS A 178 3.09 20.06 8.27
N GLU A 179 2.01 20.76 7.92
CA GLU A 179 0.93 21.08 8.85
C GLU A 179 0.24 19.80 9.35
N GLU A 180 -0.13 18.91 8.44
CA GLU A 180 -0.83 17.66 8.76
C GLU A 180 -0.01 16.72 9.65
N ILE A 181 1.31 16.62 9.42
CA ILE A 181 2.18 15.79 10.27
C ILE A 181 2.45 16.45 11.63
N SER A 182 2.49 17.79 11.69
CA SER A 182 2.73 18.54 12.93
C SER A 182 1.51 18.51 13.84
N SER A 183 0.30 18.67 13.28
CA SER A 183 -0.96 18.61 14.02
C SER A 183 -1.18 17.26 14.71
N ARG A 184 -0.69 16.18 14.09
CA ARG A 184 -0.77 14.80 14.61
C ARG A 184 0.32 14.43 15.61
N ASN A 185 1.40 15.20 15.64
CA ASN A 185 2.56 14.94 16.48
C ASN A 185 2.94 16.23 17.22
N PRO A 186 2.07 16.72 18.13
CA PRO A 186 2.24 18.01 18.79
C PRO A 186 3.53 18.08 19.62
N ASP A 187 4.01 16.95 20.13
CA ASP A 187 5.22 16.83 20.94
C ASP A 187 6.52 16.88 20.13
N TYR A 188 6.46 17.19 18.83
CA TYR A 188 7.61 17.18 17.94
C TYR A 188 7.73 18.47 17.11
N TYR A 189 8.95 18.90 16.85
CA TYR A 189 9.26 19.99 15.91
C TYR A 189 9.73 19.43 14.57
N PHE A 190 9.03 19.75 13.48
CA PHE A 190 9.39 19.29 12.14
C PHE A 190 10.33 20.26 11.41
N SER A 191 11.44 19.71 10.89
CA SER A 191 12.37 20.42 10.03
C SER A 191 11.76 20.73 8.66
N ALA A 192 12.44 21.59 7.88
CA ALA A 192 12.13 21.77 6.47
C ALA A 192 12.23 20.43 5.69
N PRO A 193 11.44 20.24 4.63
CA PRO A 193 11.54 19.07 3.76
C PRO A 193 12.93 18.96 3.13
N ASN A 194 13.48 17.75 3.13
CA ASN A 194 14.79 17.48 2.54
C ASN A 194 14.68 16.40 1.46
N ARG A 195 14.85 16.79 0.20
CA ARG A 195 14.88 15.85 -0.92
C ARG A 195 16.26 15.21 -1.04
N LYS A 196 16.32 13.88 -0.98
CA LYS A 196 17.52 13.10 -1.29
C LYS A 196 17.21 12.06 -2.35
N GLY A 197 17.70 12.30 -3.57
CA GLY A 197 17.43 11.46 -4.74
C GLY A 197 15.94 11.38 -5.07
N ASN A 198 15.38 10.17 -5.00
CA ASN A 198 13.98 9.88 -5.29
C ASN A 198 13.07 9.85 -4.04
N LYS A 199 13.49 10.46 -2.93
CA LYS A 199 12.74 10.51 -1.67
C LYS A 199 12.72 11.92 -1.10
N LEU A 200 11.58 12.32 -0.57
CA LEU A 200 11.39 13.49 0.26
C LEU A 200 11.35 13.06 1.72
N TRP A 201 12.12 13.73 2.57
CA TRP A 201 12.21 13.43 3.99
C TRP A 201 11.68 14.59 4.82
N PHE A 202 10.83 14.28 5.78
CA PHE A 202 10.53 15.17 6.91
C PHE A 202 11.09 14.51 8.16
N LYS A 203 11.87 15.28 8.92
CA LYS A 203 12.42 14.81 10.19
C LYS A 203 11.87 15.69 11.28
N SER A 204 11.71 15.11 12.46
CA SER A 204 11.40 15.86 13.65
C SER A 204 12.27 15.47 14.80
N THR A 205 12.33 16.39 15.76
CA THR A 205 12.96 16.20 17.06
C THR A 205 11.90 16.45 18.11
N LYS A 206 11.90 15.65 19.18
CA LYS A 206 11.00 15.85 20.32
C LYS A 206 11.22 17.24 20.92
N ARG A 207 10.12 17.87 21.36
CA ARG A 207 10.16 19.15 22.09
C ARG A 207 10.88 19.02 23.42
#